data_AF-A0A7J3ZAX3-F1
#
_entry.id   AF-A0A7J3ZAX3-F1
#
_cell.length_a   1.000
_cell.length_b   1.000
_cell.length_c   1.000
_cell.angle_alpha   90.00
_cell.angle_beta   90.00
_cell.angle_gamma   90.00
#
_symmetry.space_group_name_H-M   'P 1'
#
loop_
_entity.id
_entity.type
_entity.pdbx_description
1 polymer ?
#
loop_
_entity_poly.entity_id
_entity_poly.type
_entity_poly.pdbx_seq_one_letter_code
_entity_poly.pdbx_strand_id
1 'polypeptide(L)'
;MSIARRRSLVESIIANIEDNKNNWVKALFYSDKEVSRIMERLVSEWMKNNMAGEPLDYASIEELEILAEKAEQYRDAPQEAFLRTMLRKSTNTEEQSREE
;
A
#
# COMPACT_ATOMS: atom_id res chain seq x y z
N MET A 1 7.45 12.84 -21.95
CA MET A 1 7.92 12.84 -20.55
C MET A 1 7.19 11.86 -19.63
N SER A 2 6.04 11.25 -19.99
CA SER A 2 5.25 10.44 -19.02
C SER A 2 5.73 9.00 -18.77
N ILE A 3 6.28 8.30 -19.77
CA ILE A 3 6.65 6.87 -19.64
C ILE A 3 7.82 6.67 -18.67
N ALA A 4 8.85 7.51 -18.74
CA ALA A 4 10.01 7.42 -17.86
C ALA A 4 9.64 7.69 -16.39
N ARG A 5 8.77 8.68 -16.15
CA ARG A 5 8.25 8.98 -14.80
C ARG A 5 7.43 7.80 -14.25
N ARG A 6 6.52 7.25 -15.05
CA ARG A 6 5.73 6.07 -14.65
C ARG A 6 6.62 4.92 -14.22
N ARG A 7 7.62 4.58 -15.05
CA ARG A 7 8.55 3.48 -14.76
C ARG A 7 9.30 3.72 -13.45
N SER A 8 9.82 4.92 -13.25
CA SER A 8 10.54 5.27 -12.01
C SER A 8 9.66 5.12 -10.76
N LEU A 9 8.37 5.45 -10.83
CA LEU A 9 7.44 5.30 -9.71
C LEU A 9 7.17 3.82 -9.40
N VAL A 10 6.91 3.02 -10.44
CA VAL A 10 6.70 1.57 -10.30
C VAL A 10 7.94 0.90 -9.72
N GLU A 11 9.13 1.23 -10.22
CA GLU A 11 10.40 0.73 -9.70
C GLU A 11 10.59 1.11 -8.22
N SER A 12 10.22 2.33 -7.82
CA SER A 12 10.28 2.75 -6.41
C SER A 12 9.33 1.92 -5.53
N ILE A 13 8.09 1.68 -5.97
CA ILE A 13 7.12 0.86 -5.23
C ILE A 13 7.65 -0.56 -5.04
N ILE A 14 8.13 -1.20 -6.11
CA ILE A 14 8.66 -2.56 -6.08
C ILE A 14 9.87 -2.64 -5.16
N ALA A 15 10.84 -1.74 -5.30
CA ALA A 15 12.06 -1.76 -4.49
C ALA A 15 11.79 -1.56 -2.99
N ASN A 16 10.83 -0.69 -2.65
CA ASN A 16 10.55 -0.34 -1.26
C ASN A 16 9.60 -1.32 -0.55
N ILE A 17 8.71 -1.98 -1.31
CA ILE A 17 7.69 -2.88 -0.77
C ILE A 17 7.96 -4.32 -1.17
N GLU A 18 7.98 -4.64 -2.47
CA GLU A 18 8.02 -6.02 -2.94
C GLU A 18 9.36 -6.71 -2.70
N ASP A 19 10.46 -6.00 -2.93
CA ASP A 19 11.81 -6.50 -2.68
C ASP A 19 12.24 -6.33 -1.22
N ASN A 20 11.40 -5.71 -0.39
CA ASN A 20 11.69 -5.52 1.01
C ASN A 20 11.64 -6.85 1.77
N LYS A 21 12.75 -7.20 2.42
CA LYS A 21 12.90 -8.44 3.20
C LYS A 21 11.99 -8.47 4.44
N ASN A 22 11.51 -7.31 4.89
CA ASN A 22 10.65 -7.19 6.04
C ASN A 22 9.18 -7.33 5.62
N ASN A 23 8.61 -8.54 5.79
CA ASN A 23 7.20 -8.81 5.47
C ASN A 23 6.21 -7.89 6.19
N TRP A 24 6.59 -7.30 7.33
CA TRP A 24 5.75 -6.32 8.01
C TRP A 24 5.56 -5.04 7.20
N VAL A 25 6.57 -4.61 6.41
CA VAL A 25 6.46 -3.45 5.53
C VAL A 25 5.40 -3.67 4.45
N LYS A 26 5.32 -4.88 3.89
CA LYS A 26 4.25 -5.24 2.94
C LYS A 26 2.88 -5.22 3.60
N ALA A 27 2.74 -5.92 4.73
CA ALA A 27 1.48 -5.97 5.48
C ALA A 27 1.00 -4.55 5.85
N LEU A 28 1.94 -3.71 6.24
CA LEU A 28 1.74 -2.30 6.54
C LEU A 28 1.19 -1.51 5.37
N PHE A 29 1.93 -1.54 4.27
CA PHE A 29 1.60 -0.82 3.05
C PHE A 29 0.20 -1.18 2.57
N TYR A 30 -0.11 -2.47 2.47
CA TYR A 30 -1.43 -2.92 2.02
C TYR A 30 -2.55 -2.72 3.06
N SER A 31 -2.23 -2.48 4.33
CA SER A 31 -3.21 -2.14 5.36
C SER A 31 -3.58 -0.64 5.40
N ASP A 32 -2.80 0.21 4.73
CA ASP A 32 -3.13 1.63 4.60
C ASP A 32 -4.43 1.80 3.80
N LYS A 33 -5.35 2.60 4.33
CA LYS A 33 -6.70 2.75 3.75
C LYS A 33 -6.67 3.31 2.33
N GLU A 34 -5.74 4.22 2.05
CA GLU A 34 -5.63 4.86 0.74
C GLU A 34 -4.94 3.93 -0.25
N VAL A 35 -3.89 3.21 0.18
CA VAL A 35 -3.26 2.16 -0.63
C VAL A 35 -4.28 1.08 -0.98
N SER A 36 -5.01 0.55 0.01
CA SER A 36 -6.04 -0.48 -0.22
C SER A 36 -7.08 -0.01 -1.23
N ARG A 37 -7.59 1.23 -1.08
CA ARG A 37 -8.59 1.80 -1.99
C ARG A 37 -8.06 1.89 -3.44
N ILE A 38 -6.82 2.34 -3.62
CA ILE A 38 -6.20 2.42 -4.94
C ILE A 38 -6.02 1.01 -5.51
N MET A 39 -5.40 0.09 -4.75
CA MET A 39 -5.14 -1.27 -5.20
C MET A 39 -6.41 -2.05 -5.55
N GLU A 40 -7.48 -1.92 -4.77
CA GLU A 40 -8.78 -2.52 -5.07
C GLU A 40 -9.35 -2.03 -6.41
N ARG A 41 -9.25 -0.72 -6.67
CA ARG A 41 -9.65 -0.14 -7.95
C ARG A 41 -8.81 -0.69 -9.10
N LEU A 42 -7.49 -0.76 -8.93
CA LEU A 42 -6.56 -1.28 -9.94
C LEU A 42 -6.81 -2.75 -10.26
N VAL A 43 -6.97 -3.59 -9.23
CA VAL A 43 -7.30 -5.00 -9.38
C VAL A 43 -8.65 -5.17 -10.07
N SER A 44 -9.66 -4.36 -9.71
CA SER A 44 -10.96 -4.41 -10.37
C SER A 44 -10.86 -4.09 -11.87
N GLU A 45 -10.10 -3.05 -12.24
CA GLU A 45 -9.87 -2.71 -13.64
C GLU A 45 -9.07 -3.77 -14.38
N TRP A 46 -8.02 -4.31 -13.76
CA TRP A 46 -7.24 -5.42 -14.32
C TRP A 46 -8.12 -6.65 -14.58
N MET A 47 -8.99 -7.01 -13.64
CA MET A 47 -9.95 -8.10 -13.81
C MET A 47 -10.94 -7.85 -14.95
N LYS A 48 -11.49 -6.63 -15.07
CA LYS A 48 -12.38 -6.24 -16.18
C LYS A 48 -11.69 -6.31 -17.55
N ASN A 49 -10.36 -6.12 -17.56
CA ASN A 49 -9.53 -6.20 -18.76
C ASN A 49 -8.88 -7.58 -18.94
N ASN A 50 -9.56 -8.65 -18.49
CA ASN A 50 -9.12 -10.05 -18.62
C ASN A 50 -7.72 -10.32 -18.05
N MET A 51 -7.34 -9.60 -17.00
CA MET A 51 -6.05 -9.76 -16.32
C MET A 51 -4.85 -9.52 -17.26
N ALA A 52 -5.00 -8.67 -18.28
CA ALA A 52 -3.89 -8.32 -19.17
C ALA A 52 -2.89 -7.40 -18.47
N GLY A 53 -1.60 -7.74 -18.50
CA GLY A 53 -0.54 -6.97 -17.84
C GLY A 53 -0.58 -7.10 -16.31
N GLU A 54 -0.18 -6.06 -15.60
CA GLU A 54 -0.16 -6.01 -14.13
C GLU A 54 -1.13 -4.96 -13.59
N PRO A 55 -1.63 -5.07 -12.34
CA PRO A 55 -2.54 -4.07 -11.76
C PRO A 55 -2.01 -2.63 -11.83
N LEU A 56 -0.71 -2.42 -11.65
CA LEU A 56 -0.08 -1.10 -11.71
C LEU A 56 -0.09 -0.48 -13.12
N ASP A 57 -0.32 -1.27 -14.18
CA ASP A 57 -0.49 -0.75 -15.54
C ASP A 57 -1.78 0.07 -15.70
N TYR A 58 -2.76 -0.14 -14.82
CA TYR A 58 -4.06 0.53 -14.81
C TYR A 58 -4.10 1.77 -13.90
N ALA A 59 -2.97 2.12 -13.30
CA ALA A 59 -2.87 3.28 -12.41
C ALA A 59 -2.74 4.59 -13.18
N SER A 60 -3.30 5.67 -12.65
CA SER A 60 -2.95 7.01 -13.08
C SER A 60 -1.53 7.37 -12.60
N ILE A 61 -0.96 8.47 -13.11
CA ILE A 61 0.35 8.93 -12.62
C ILE A 61 0.24 9.40 -11.16
N GLU A 62 -0.86 10.08 -10.82
CA GLU A 62 -1.13 10.59 -9.48
C GLU A 62 -1.26 9.45 -8.47
N GLU A 63 -1.91 8.35 -8.83
CA GLU A 63 -2.00 7.17 -7.96
C GLU A 63 -0.64 6.49 -7.77
N LEU A 64 0.17 6.42 -8.83
CA LEU A 64 1.54 5.90 -8.71
C LEU A 64 2.41 6.78 -7.81
N GLU A 65 2.20 8.10 -7.82
CA GLU A 65 2.88 9.03 -6.92
C GLU A 65 2.47 8.78 -5.46
N ILE A 66 1.18 8.63 -5.19
CA ILE A 66 0.67 8.31 -3.84
C ILE A 66 1.24 6.97 -3.36
N LEU A 67 1.20 5.94 -4.20
CA LEU A 67 1.73 4.62 -3.86
C LEU A 67 3.24 4.66 -3.63
N ALA A 68 4.00 5.38 -4.45
CA ALA A 68 5.45 5.52 -4.28
C ALA A 68 5.82 6.29 -3.02
N GLU A 69 5.13 7.40 -2.73
CA GLU A 69 5.35 8.19 -1.52
C GLU A 69 5.11 7.34 -0.26
N LYS A 70 3.99 6.62 -0.22
CA LYS A 70 3.70 5.73 0.92
C LYS A 70 4.69 4.57 1.01
N ALA A 71 5.10 4.01 -0.12
CA ALA A 71 6.09 2.95 -0.16
C ALA A 71 7.41 3.38 0.51
N GLU A 72 7.87 4.61 0.23
CA GLU A 72 9.04 5.20 0.88
C GLU A 72 8.82 5.41 2.39
N GLN A 73 7.65 5.93 2.79
CA GLN A 73 7.33 6.15 4.21
C GLN A 73 7.34 4.84 5.02
N TYR A 74 6.83 3.75 4.46
CA TYR A 74 6.77 2.46 5.15
C TYR A 74 8.10 1.70 5.14
N ARG A 75 8.97 1.92 4.14
CA ARG A 75 10.31 1.31 4.12
C ARG A 75 11.10 1.64 5.40
N ASP A 76 11.02 2.89 5.82
CA ASP A 76 11.85 3.44 6.90
C ASP A 76 11.12 3.42 8.26
N ALA A 77 9.90 2.88 8.33
CA ALA A 77 9.09 2.86 9.54
C ALA A 77 9.69 1.91 10.59
N PRO A 78 10.04 2.38 11.81
CA PRO A 78 10.55 1.53 12.86
C PRO A 78 9.47 0.53 13.30
N GLN A 79 9.82 -0.75 13.21
CA GLN A 79 8.93 -1.90 13.47
C GLN A 79 8.19 -1.77 14.82
N GLU A 80 8.86 -1.23 15.86
CA GLU A 80 8.26 -1.05 17.18
C GLU A 80 7.17 0.04 17.24
N ALA A 81 7.32 1.14 16.50
CA ALA A 81 6.34 2.24 16.53
C ALA A 81 5.01 1.80 15.94
N PHE A 82 5.05 0.90 14.95
CA PHE A 82 3.85 0.38 14.34
C PHE A 82 3.20 -0.75 15.11
N LEU A 83 3.98 -1.70 15.66
CA LEU A 83 3.45 -2.72 16.58
C LEU A 83 2.66 -2.06 17.73
N ARG A 84 3.16 -0.94 18.27
CA ARG A 84 2.45 -0.14 19.28
C ARG A 84 1.14 0.46 18.75
N THR A 85 1.13 0.94 17.50
CA THR A 85 -0.07 1.53 16.89
C THR A 85 -1.14 0.47 16.59
N MET A 86 -0.75 -0.71 16.11
CA MET A 86 -1.64 -1.87 15.91
C MET A 86 -2.20 -2.39 17.24
N LEU A 87 -1.33 -2.60 18.24
CA LEU A 87 -1.76 -3.03 19.58
C LEU A 87 -2.75 -2.04 20.20
N ARG A 88 -2.52 -0.73 20.04
CA ARG A 88 -3.45 0.30 20.52
C ARG A 88 -4.81 0.27 19.81
N LYS A 89 -4.84 -0.03 18.51
CA LYS A 89 -6.10 -0.17 17.78
C LYS A 89 -6.89 -1.41 18.20
N SER A 90 -6.21 -2.54 18.44
CA SER A 90 -6.89 -3.76 18.92
C SER A 90 -7.45 -3.59 20.34
N THR A 91 -6.74 -2.92 21.25
CA THR A 91 -7.23 -2.69 22.62
C THR A 91 -8.38 -1.68 22.68
N ASN A 92 -8.37 -0.64 21.85
CA ASN A 92 -9.48 0.32 21.79
C ASN A 92 -10.77 -0.25 21.17
N THR A 93 -10.68 -1.37 20.44
CA THR A 93 -11.87 -2.04 19.86
C THR A 93 -12.64 -2.85 20.92
N GLU A 94 -11.97 -3.25 22.01
CA GLU A 94 -12.59 -4.01 23.11
C GLU A 94 -13.35 -3.14 24.12
N GLU A 95 -13.05 -1.84 24.23
CA GLU A 95 -13.75 -0.94 25.16
C GLU A 95 -15.11 -0.46 24.64
N GLN A 96 -15.30 -0.33 23.32
CA GLN A 96 -16.57 0.14 22.73
C GLN A 96 -17.61 -0.97 22.53
N SER A 97 -17.26 -2.24 22.73
CA SER A 97 -18.16 -3.39 22.54
C SER A 97 -18.80 -3.88 23.86
N ARG A 98 -18.70 -3.12 24.94
CA ARG A 98 -19.29 -3.43 26.27
C ARG A 98 -20.41 -2.47 26.70
N GLU A 99 -20.84 -1.56 25.85
CA GLU A 99 -21.96 -0.65 26.12
C GLU A 99 -23.06 -0.80 25.06
N GLU A 100 -23.77 -1.94 25.08
CA GLU A 100 -25.13 -2.09 24.53
C GLU A 100 -25.98 -2.98 25.45
#